data_AF-A0A9D6I3D5-F1
#
_entry.id   AF-A0A9D6I3D5-F1
#
_cell.length_a   1.000
_cell.length_b   1.000
_cell.length_c   1.000
_cell.angle_alpha   90.00
_cell.angle_beta   90.00
_cell.angle_gamma   90.00
#
_symmetry.space_group_name_H-M   'P 1'
#
loop_
_entity.id
_entity.type
_entity.pdbx_description
1 polymer ?
#
loop_
_entity_poly.entity_id
_entity_poly.type
_entity_poly.pdbx_seq_one_letter_code
_entity_poly.pdbx_strand_id
1 'polypeptide(L)' 'MSTRILRDASGADVTLPDPPRRIVSLIPCITEILFALGLDEAVAGVTRY' A
#
# COMPACT_ATOMS: atom_id res chain seq x y z
N MET A 1 -13.92 3.22 14.25
CA MET A 1 -12.69 3.39 13.44
C MET A 1 -11.52 3.43 14.42
N SER A 2 -10.53 2.56 14.25
CA SER A 2 -9.38 2.48 15.17
C SER A 2 -8.12 2.82 14.38
N THR A 3 -7.57 4.01 14.67
CA THR A 3 -6.30 4.48 14.14
C THR A 3 -5.18 3.51 14.55
N ARG A 4 -4.36 3.11 13.57
CA ARG A 4 -3.18 2.27 13.80
C ARG A 4 -1.92 3.03 13.42
N ILE A 5 -0.88 2.87 14.24
CA ILE A 5 0.48 3.31 13.92
C ILE A 5 1.25 2.05 13.47
N LEU A 6 1.78 2.10 12.26
CA LEU A 6 2.61 1.04 11.68
C LEU A 6 3.99 1.61 11.37
N ARG A 7 4.98 0.73 11.25
CA ARG A 7 6.34 1.14 10.90
C ARG A 7 6.66 0.66 9.48
N ASP A 8 7.14 1.57 8.64
CA ASP A 8 7.52 1.23 7.27
C ASP A 8 8.92 0.57 7.20
N ALA A 9 9.32 0.17 6.00
CA ALA A 9 10.62 -0.48 5.78
C ALA A 9 11.83 0.44 6.01
N SER A 10 11.64 1.76 6.01
CA SER A 10 12.68 2.74 6.35
C SER A 10 12.79 2.98 7.86
N GLY A 11 11.83 2.47 8.64
CA GLY A 11 11.75 2.69 10.06
C GLY A 11 10.94 3.93 10.46
N ALA A 12 10.24 4.58 9.53
CA ALA A 12 9.36 5.71 9.81
C ALA A 12 7.99 5.24 10.32
N ASP A 13 7.39 6.02 11.21
CA ASP A 13 6.04 5.79 11.70
C ASP A 13 5.00 6.31 10.70
N VAL A 14 4.03 5.46 10.39
CA VAL A 14 2.92 5.74 9.48
C VAL A 14 1.61 5.56 10.22
N THR A 15 0.85 6.66 10.34
CA THR A 15 -0.48 6.65 10.95
C THR A 15 -1.52 6.35 9.89
N LEU A 16 -2.24 5.24 10.05
CA LEU A 16 -3.39 4.86 9.23
C LEU A 16 -4.67 5.01 10.06
N PRO A 17 -5.49 6.06 9.82
CA PRO A 17 -6.75 6.24 10.55
C PRO A 17 -7.76 5.13 10.25
N ASP A 18 -7.73 4.61 9.02
CA ASP A 18 -8.60 3.54 8.52
C ASP A 18 -7.83 2.62 7.56
N PRO A 19 -8.33 1.40 7.30
CA PRO A 19 -7.78 0.55 6.25
C PRO A 19 -7.76 1.29 4.89
N PRO A 20 -6.64 1.26 4.15
CA PRO A 20 -6.52 1.96 2.88
C PRO A 20 -7.47 1.38 1.84
N ARG A 21 -8.16 2.26 1.11
CA ARG A 21 -9.12 1.90 0.05
C ARG A 21 -8.56 2.09 -1.37
N ARG A 22 -7.43 2.81 -1.49
CA ARG A 22 -6.73 3.07 -2.76
C ARG A 22 -5.24 3.02 -2.52
N ILE A 23 -4.51 2.35 -3.42
CA ILE A 23 -3.07 2.10 -3.34
C ILE A 23 -2.42 2.64 -4.60
N VAL A 24 -1.35 3.42 -4.44
CA VAL A 24 -0.45 3.81 -5.54
C VAL A 24 0.87 3.08 -5.32
N SER A 25 1.22 2.16 -6.23
CA SER A 25 2.43 1.37 -6.12
C SER A 25 3.56 1.96 -6.94
N LEU A 26 4.68 2.29 -6.30
CA LEU A 26 5.84 2.91 -6.95
C LEU A 26 6.95 1.92 -7.29
N ILE A 27 6.82 0.65 -6.89
CA ILE A 27 7.85 -0.37 -7.04
C ILE A 27 7.25 -1.55 -7.83
N PRO A 28 7.85 -1.96 -8.96
CA PRO A 28 7.29 -3.04 -9.79
C PRO A 28 7.05 -4.34 -9.03
N CYS A 29 8.03 -4.83 -8.24
CA CYS A 29 7.85 -6.07 -7.48
C CYS A 29 6.78 -5.98 -6.38
N ILE A 30 6.60 -4.82 -5.76
CA ILE A 30 5.51 -4.62 -4.79
C ILE A 30 4.15 -4.66 -5.51
N THR A 31 4.09 -4.11 -6.72
CA THR A 31 2.87 -4.18 -7.54
C THR A 31 2.47 -5.63 -7.77
N GLU A 32 3.39 -6.50 -8.18
CA GLU A 32 3.13 -7.93 -8.38
C GLU A 32 2.61 -8.62 -7.10
N ILE A 33 3.17 -8.29 -5.94
CA ILE A 33 2.70 -8.79 -4.64
C ILE A 33 1.24 -8.37 -4.39
N LEU A 34 0.88 -7.11 -4.67
CA LEU A 34 -0.50 -6.63 -4.49
C LEU A 34 -1.50 -7.41 -5.37
N PHE A 35 -1.14 -7.70 -6.61
CA PHE A 35 -1.98 -8.53 -7.50
C PHE A 35 -2.07 -9.98 -7.02
N ALA A 36 -0.97 -10.57 -6.55
CA ALA A 36 -0.98 -11.92 -5.99
C ALA A 36 -1.85 -12.04 -4.73
N LEU A 37 -2.01 -10.94 -3.99
CA LEU A 37 -2.89 -10.84 -2.82
C LEU A 37 -4.37 -10.54 -3.17
N GLY A 38 -4.72 -10.40 -4.45
CA GLY A 38 -6.08 -10.08 -4.89
C GLY A 38 -6.52 -8.65 -4.55
N LEU A 39 -5.57 -7.70 -4.52
CA LEU A 39 -5.82 -6.29 -4.22
C LEU A 39 -5.91 -5.41 -5.48
N ASP A 40 -6.13 -6.02 -6.64
CA ASP A 40 -6.19 -5.34 -7.94
C ASP A 40 -7.22 -4.21 -7.96
N GLU A 41 -8.41 -4.40 -7.38
CA GLU A 41 -9.44 -3.36 -7.30
C GLU A 41 -9.03 -2.14 -6.44
N ALA A 42 -8.09 -2.32 -5.51
CA ALA A 42 -7.59 -1.25 -4.67
C ALA A 42 -6.42 -0.48 -5.32
N VAL A 43 -5.78 -1.01 -6.35
CA VAL A 43 -4.66 -0.35 -7.03
C VAL A 43 -5.19 0.78 -7.93
N ALA A 44 -4.96 2.03 -7.51
CA ALA A 44 -5.37 3.23 -8.24
C ALA A 44 -4.29 3.76 -9.20
N GLY A 45 -3.05 3.28 -9.08
CA GLY A 45 -1.95 3.68 -9.96
C GLY A 45 -0.68 2.87 -9.73
N VAL A 46 0.12 2.77 -10.79
CA VAL A 46 1.42 2.09 -10.80
C VAL A 46 2.48 3.00 -11.41
N THR A 47 3.74 2.79 -11.05
CA THR A 47 4.89 3.45 -11.69
C THR A 47 5.02 3.05 -13.17
N ARG A 48 5.71 3.87 -13.98
CA ARG A 48 6.03 3.61 -15.40
C ARG A 48 7.50 3.27 -15.64
N TYR A 49 8.29 3.23 -14.58
CA TYR A 49 9.74 3.04 -14.61
C TYR A 49 10.12 1.60 -14.31
#